data_AF-F4S4V7-F1
#
_entry.id   AF-F4S4V7-F1
#
_cell.length_a   1.000
_cell.length_b   1.000
_cell.length_c   1.000
_cell.angle_alpha   90.00
_cell.angle_beta   90.00
_cell.angle_gamma   90.00
#
_symmetry.space_group_name_H-M   'P 1'
#
loop_
_entity.id
_entity.type
_entity.pdbx_description
1 polymer ?
#
loop_
_entity_poly.entity_id
_entity_poly.type
_entity_poly.pdbx_seq_one_letter_code
_entity_poly.pdbx_strand_id
1 'polypeptide(L)'
;MGLLHPSFAHYICCMKPNEAKRAWEFDPLVVLGQLRACGLLMSIKISAAGYCTRWTFEDLAERYYMLMNLKSWKNEVEAICLSILSNTIKEENKYQVALTRSSLERQS
;
A
#
# COMPACT_ATOMS: atom_id res chain seq x y z
N MET A 1 15.87 24.40 -10.72
CA MET A 1 15.12 23.34 -10.01
C MET A 1 16.11 22.29 -9.50
N GLY A 2 16.86 22.57 -8.43
CA GLY A 2 18.04 21.75 -8.09
C GLY A 2 18.39 21.73 -6.61
N LEU A 3 17.40 21.56 -5.73
CA LEU A 3 17.63 21.56 -4.27
C LEU A 3 16.83 20.50 -3.49
N LEU A 4 16.15 19.58 -4.16
CA LEU A 4 15.59 18.39 -3.51
C LEU A 4 16.63 17.27 -3.58
N HIS A 5 17.64 17.38 -2.71
CA HIS A 5 18.58 16.30 -2.40
C HIS A 5 17.84 15.18 -1.62
N PRO A 6 18.44 13.99 -1.37
CA PRO A 6 17.73 12.84 -0.80
C PRO A 6 17.58 13.00 0.72
N SER A 7 16.73 13.93 1.14
CA SER A 7 16.11 13.92 2.46
C SER A 7 14.63 13.62 2.27
N PHE A 8 14.03 12.91 3.23
CA PHE A 8 12.63 12.50 3.17
C PHE A 8 11.73 13.73 2.97
N ALA A 9 11.20 13.91 1.77
CA ALA A 9 10.32 15.01 1.44
C ALA A 9 8.94 14.73 2.05
N HIS A 10 8.52 15.56 2.99
CA HIS A 10 7.17 15.53 3.53
C HIS A 10 6.26 16.41 2.68
N TYR A 11 5.20 15.82 2.13
CA TYR A 11 4.23 16.53 1.30
C TYR A 11 2.97 16.83 2.12
N ILE A 12 2.60 18.11 2.22
CA ILE A 12 1.40 18.57 2.93
C ILE A 12 0.49 19.32 1.94
N CYS A 13 -0.74 18.82 1.76
CA CYS A 13 -1.78 19.51 0.99
C CYS A 13 -2.80 20.14 1.91
N CYS A 14 -2.82 21.47 1.96
CA CYS A 14 -3.92 22.21 2.57
C CYS A 14 -5.17 22.13 1.68
N MET A 15 -6.33 21.83 2.28
CA MET A 15 -7.62 21.74 1.58
C MET A 15 -8.63 22.71 2.18
N LYS A 16 -9.28 23.49 1.33
CA LYS A 16 -10.40 24.35 1.70
C LYS A 16 -11.71 23.57 1.62
N PRO A 17 -12.46 23.39 2.73
CA PRO A 17 -13.66 22.55 2.72
C PRO A 17 -14.89 23.22 2.07
N ASN A 18 -14.97 24.55 2.07
CA ASN A 18 -16.06 25.32 1.45
C ASN A 18 -15.59 26.72 1.07
N GLU A 19 -16.22 27.36 0.08
CA GLU A 19 -15.85 28.72 -0.36
C GLU A 19 -16.20 29.81 0.65
N ALA A 20 -17.29 29.61 1.41
CA ALA A 20 -17.85 30.58 2.35
C ALA A 20 -17.04 30.77 3.65
N LYS A 21 -15.95 30.00 3.84
CA LYS A 21 -15.11 29.99 5.05
C LYS A 21 -15.90 29.69 6.33
N ARG A 22 -16.99 28.93 6.23
CA ARG A 22 -17.81 28.54 7.38
C ARG A 22 -17.26 27.28 8.02
N ALA A 23 -17.27 27.24 9.36
CA ALA A 23 -16.91 26.03 10.08
C ALA A 23 -17.98 24.94 9.86
N TRP A 24 -17.57 23.67 9.89
CA TRP A 24 -18.45 22.49 9.79
C TRP A 24 -19.25 22.34 8.49
N GLU A 25 -18.91 23.09 7.46
CA GLU A 25 -19.50 22.96 6.14
C GLU A 25 -18.51 22.36 5.15
N PHE A 26 -18.97 21.40 4.36
CA PHE A 26 -18.16 20.69 3.37
C PHE A 26 -18.86 20.73 2.01
N ASP A 27 -18.18 21.31 1.03
CA ASP A 27 -18.59 21.32 -0.37
C ASP A 27 -17.73 20.30 -1.16
N PRO A 28 -18.33 19.16 -1.55
CA PRO A 28 -17.61 18.11 -2.26
C PRO A 28 -17.00 18.58 -3.59
N LEU A 29 -17.65 19.51 -4.30
CA LEU A 29 -17.19 19.95 -5.62
C LEU A 29 -15.93 20.82 -5.49
N VAL A 30 -15.89 21.69 -4.48
CA VAL A 30 -14.73 22.53 -4.16
C VAL A 30 -13.53 21.67 -3.76
N VAL A 31 -13.74 20.66 -2.93
CA VAL A 31 -12.66 19.75 -2.50
C VAL A 31 -12.22 18.82 -3.63
N LEU A 32 -13.14 18.32 -4.44
CA LEU A 32 -12.80 17.49 -5.60
C LEU A 32 -11.99 18.26 -6.65
N GLY A 33 -12.32 19.53 -6.88
CA GLY A 33 -11.54 20.41 -7.75
C GLY A 33 -10.09 20.56 -7.26
N GLN A 34 -9.90 20.77 -5.95
CA GLN A 34 -8.58 20.84 -5.34
C GLN A 34 -7.82 19.50 -5.45
N LEU A 35 -8.47 18.37 -5.17
CA LEU A 35 -7.88 17.03 -5.30
C LEU A 35 -7.38 16.73 -6.72
N ARG A 36 -8.06 17.26 -7.75
CA ARG A 36 -7.61 17.19 -9.15
C ARG A 36 -6.42 18.12 -9.39
N ALA A 37 -6.51 19.36 -8.92
CA ALA A 37 -5.50 20.38 -9.16
C ALA A 37 -4.14 20.08 -8.48
N CYS A 38 -4.15 19.51 -7.26
CA CYS A 38 -2.92 19.11 -6.57
C CYS A 38 -2.38 17.74 -7.00
N GLY A 39 -3.06 17.04 -7.92
CA GLY A 39 -2.63 15.73 -8.42
C GLY A 39 -2.87 14.56 -7.46
N LEU A 40 -3.52 14.77 -6.30
CA LEU A 40 -3.76 13.70 -5.33
C LEU A 40 -4.54 12.52 -5.93
N LEU A 41 -5.52 12.78 -6.79
CA LEU A 41 -6.28 11.70 -7.42
C LEU A 41 -5.41 10.81 -8.33
N MET A 42 -4.42 11.40 -9.00
CA MET A 42 -3.49 10.62 -9.81
C MET A 42 -2.57 9.80 -8.91
N SER A 43 -2.05 10.38 -7.84
CA SER A 43 -1.23 9.66 -6.85
C SER A 43 -1.98 8.50 -6.22
N ILE A 44 -3.25 8.69 -5.83
CA ILE A 44 -4.10 7.62 -5.30
C ILE A 44 -4.30 6.53 -6.35
N LYS A 45 -4.58 6.88 -7.61
CA LYS A 45 -4.74 5.89 -8.69
C LYS A 45 -3.45 5.11 -8.97
N ILE A 46 -2.30 5.77 -9.01
CA ILE A 46 -1.00 5.12 -9.19
C ILE A 46 -0.72 4.18 -8.01
N SER A 47 -0.98 4.65 -6.79
CA SER A 47 -0.85 3.86 -5.58
C SER A 47 -1.73 2.62 -5.65
N ALA A 48 -3.02 2.78 -5.96
CA ALA A 48 -3.98 1.68 -6.05
C ALA A 48 -3.69 0.68 -7.19
N ALA A 49 -3.16 1.16 -8.32
CA ALA A 49 -2.75 0.29 -9.41
C ALA A 49 -1.46 -0.50 -9.08
N GLY A 50 -0.60 0.08 -8.23
CA GLY A 50 0.62 -0.57 -7.75
C GLY A 50 0.42 -1.40 -6.48
N TYR A 51 1.50 -2.04 -6.05
CA TYR A 51 1.54 -2.75 -4.77
C TYR A 51 1.92 -1.78 -3.65
N CYS A 52 0.91 -1.26 -2.93
CA CYS A 52 1.13 -0.25 -1.89
C CYS A 52 1.86 -0.77 -0.66
N THR A 53 1.79 -2.07 -0.39
CA THR A 53 2.29 -2.63 0.86
C THR A 53 3.39 -3.63 0.60
N ARG A 54 4.52 -3.42 1.28
CA ARG A 54 5.65 -4.34 1.31
C ARG A 54 5.71 -5.04 2.67
N TRP A 55 5.85 -6.35 2.65
CA TRP A 55 6.01 -7.20 3.84
C TRP A 55 7.28 -8.01 3.71
N THR A 56 8.01 -8.21 4.79
CA THR A 56 9.06 -9.23 4.78
C THR A 56 8.45 -10.62 4.89
N PHE A 57 9.22 -11.64 4.49
CA PHE A 57 8.80 -13.02 4.71
C PHE A 57 8.70 -13.34 6.21
N GLU A 58 9.58 -12.75 7.05
CA GLU A 58 9.47 -12.92 8.50
C GLU A 58 8.17 -12.31 9.05
N ASP A 59 7.83 -11.08 8.66
CA ASP A 59 6.60 -10.41 9.11
C ASP A 59 5.34 -11.19 8.70
N LEU A 60 5.35 -11.75 7.49
CA LEU A 60 4.21 -12.53 7.00
C LEU A 60 4.10 -13.85 7.77
N ALA A 61 5.21 -14.57 7.97
CA ALA A 61 5.19 -15.81 8.73
C ALA A 61 4.76 -15.58 10.18
N GLU A 62 5.30 -14.57 10.87
CA GLU A 62 4.92 -14.24 12.25
C GLU A 62 3.43 -13.87 12.37
N ARG A 63 2.88 -13.17 11.39
CA ARG A 63 1.48 -12.74 11.44
C ARG A 63 0.49 -13.85 11.06
N TYR A 64 0.88 -14.75 10.17
CA TYR A 64 -0.04 -15.72 9.55
C TYR A 64 0.33 -17.19 9.77
N TYR A 65 1.31 -17.52 10.62
CA TYR A 65 1.64 -18.92 10.94
C TYR A 65 0.44 -19.73 11.44
N MET A 66 -0.54 -19.07 12.10
CA MET A 66 -1.76 -19.71 12.58
C MET A 66 -2.67 -20.24 11.45
N LEU A 67 -2.52 -19.71 10.23
CA LEU A 67 -3.26 -20.20 9.06
C LEU A 67 -2.65 -21.50 8.50
N MET A 68 -1.50 -21.93 9.01
CA MET A 68 -0.83 -23.13 8.54
C MET A 68 -1.30 -24.39 9.25
N ASN A 69 -1.40 -25.47 8.48
CA ASN A 69 -1.55 -26.81 9.03
C ASN A 69 -0.17 -27.33 9.49
N LEU A 70 -0.08 -27.93 10.69
CA LEU A 70 1.18 -28.44 11.26
C LEU A 70 1.94 -29.37 10.29
N LYS A 71 1.23 -30.10 9.43
CA LYS A 71 1.81 -31.02 8.43
C LYS A 71 2.52 -30.33 7.27
N SER A 72 2.24 -29.05 7.05
CA SER A 72 2.79 -28.24 5.95
C SER A 72 3.97 -27.35 6.39
N TRP A 73 4.42 -27.52 7.63
CA TRP A 73 5.54 -26.77 8.19
C TRP A 73 6.84 -27.15 7.47
N LYS A 74 7.50 -26.15 6.89
CA LYS A 74 8.83 -26.27 6.27
C LYS A 74 9.83 -25.48 7.11
N ASN A 75 11.10 -25.86 7.11
CA ASN A 75 12.13 -25.12 7.86
C ASN A 75 12.47 -23.76 7.22
N GLU A 76 12.07 -23.52 5.98
CA GLU A 76 12.36 -22.30 5.24
C GLU A 76 11.16 -21.35 5.24
N VAL A 77 11.38 -20.13 5.75
CA VAL A 77 10.34 -19.09 5.93
C VAL A 77 9.72 -18.67 4.60
N GLU A 78 10.50 -18.63 3.53
CA GLU A 78 10.01 -18.33 2.18
C GLU A 78 9.01 -19.39 1.71
N ALA A 79 9.36 -20.68 1.86
CA ALA A 79 8.51 -21.78 1.47
C ALA A 79 7.21 -21.85 2.31
N ILE A 80 7.28 -21.42 3.57
CA ILE A 80 6.13 -21.20 4.44
C ILE A 80 5.23 -20.11 3.85
N CYS A 81 5.78 -18.92 3.59
CA CYS A 81 5.01 -17.78 3.10
C CYS A 81 4.34 -18.05 1.75
N LEU A 82 5.05 -18.70 0.84
CA LEU A 82 4.49 -19.11 -0.46
C LEU A 82 3.35 -20.13 -0.31
N SER A 83 3.45 -21.06 0.66
CA SER A 83 2.35 -21.99 0.99
C SER A 83 1.12 -21.25 1.54
N ILE A 84 1.31 -20.25 2.41
CA ILE A 84 0.21 -19.42 2.94
C ILE A 84 -0.45 -18.65 1.79
N LEU A 85 0.35 -18.01 0.94
CA LEU A 85 -0.14 -17.19 -0.16
C LEU A 85 -0.90 -18.03 -1.19
N SER A 86 -0.33 -19.15 -1.66
CA SER A 86 -0.99 -20.04 -2.62
C SER A 86 -2.29 -20.65 -2.10
N ASN A 87 -2.37 -20.96 -0.80
CA ASN A 87 -3.59 -21.52 -0.21
C ASN A 87 -4.68 -20.46 0.07
N THR A 88 -4.28 -19.22 0.36
CA THR A 88 -5.20 -18.14 0.78
C THR A 88 -5.63 -17.24 -0.37
N ILE A 89 -4.70 -16.94 -1.29
CA ILE A 89 -4.88 -16.00 -2.41
C ILE A 89 -4.77 -16.78 -3.71
N LYS A 90 -5.92 -17.07 -4.34
CA LYS A 90 -5.99 -17.82 -5.60
C LYS A 90 -5.64 -16.98 -6.83
N GLU A 91 -5.67 -15.65 -6.70
CA GLU A 91 -5.41 -14.72 -7.79
C GLU A 91 -3.95 -14.23 -7.70
N GLU A 92 -3.08 -14.74 -8.57
CA GLU A 92 -1.65 -14.39 -8.60
C GLU A 92 -1.40 -12.89 -8.83
N ASN A 93 -2.33 -12.18 -9.49
CA ASN A 93 -2.20 -10.74 -9.73
C ASN A 93 -2.33 -9.87 -8.45
N LYS A 94 -2.74 -10.44 -7.32
CA LYS A 94 -2.92 -9.70 -6.06
C LYS A 94 -1.66 -9.61 -5.22
N TYR A 95 -0.62 -10.37 -5.56
CA TYR A 95 0.66 -10.33 -4.86
C TYR A 95 1.83 -10.54 -5.81
N GLN A 96 2.97 -9.96 -5.47
CA GLN A 96 4.22 -10.20 -6.19
C GLN A 96 5.35 -10.46 -5.20
N VAL A 97 6.22 -11.41 -5.54
CA VAL A 97 7.50 -11.60 -4.83
C VAL A 97 8.50 -10.63 -5.44
N ALA A 98 9.05 -9.73 -4.61
CA ALA A 98 10.00 -8.73 -5.06
C ALA A 98 11.34 -9.38 -5.49
N LEU A 99 12.08 -8.70 -6.38
CA LEU A 99 13.39 -9.15 -6.87
C LEU A 99 14.43 -9.30 -5.75
N THR A 100 14.35 -8.46 -4.72
CA THR A 100 14.97 -8.72 -3.43
C THR A 100 14.14 -9.80 -2.74
N ARG A 101 14.67 -11.02 -2.66
CA ARG A 101 14.08 -12.25 -2.10
C ARG A 101 13.63 -12.17 -0.63
N SER A 102 13.47 -10.97 -0.07
CA SER A 102 13.06 -10.74 1.30
C SER A 102 11.72 -10.01 1.40
N SER A 103 11.04 -9.67 0.29
CA SER A 103 9.84 -8.85 0.35
C SER A 103 8.71 -9.30 -0.59
N LEU A 104 7.48 -9.15 -0.09
CA LEU A 104 6.23 -9.40 -0.78
C LEU A 104 5.46 -8.09 -0.95
N GLU A 105 4.91 -7.91 -2.14
CA GLU A 105 4.17 -6.74 -2.56
C GLU A 105 2.69 -7.12 -2.73
N ARG A 106 1.76 -6.46 -2.03
CA ARG A 106 0.30 -6.74 -2.10
C ARG A 106 -0.48 -5.60 -2.76
N GLN A 107 -1.39 -5.95 -3.68
CA GLN A 107 -2.29 -5.02 -4.35
C GLN A 107 -3.55 -4.83 -3.49
N SER A 108 -3.96 -3.56 -3.32
CA SER A 108 -5.10 -3.18 -2.45
C SER A 108 -6.45 -3.37 -3.11
#